data_AF-A0A7J3IG23-F1
#
_entry.id   AF-A0A7J3IG23-F1
#
_cell.length_a   1.000
_cell.length_b   1.000
_cell.length_c   1.000
_cell.angle_alpha   90.00
_cell.angle_beta   90.00
_cell.angle_gamma   90.00
#
_symmetry.space_group_name_H-M   'P 1'
#
loop_
_entity.id
_entity.type
_entity.pdbx_description
1 polymer ?
#
loop_
_entity_poly.entity_id
_entity_poly.type
_entity_poly.pdbx_seq_one_letter_code
_entity_poly.pdbx_strand_id
1 'polypeptide(L)'
;MDSKIHRMQLPREIVIGNDSISMVGSICRDLGFTKSALIISGKRTFEIIGWKVKEVLECSGLKVEEHIVSSSTPTIEDVYLSEEKIKKFKPQVVFGVGGGTKIDIAKLSSARQAVPFISVPTTASHDGIASPFASIKGLSRPYSVLAQSPIAVIADTEVILRSP
;
A
#
# COMPACT_ATOMS: atom_id res chain seq x y z
N MET A 1 0.41 38.72 9.74
CA MET A 1 -0.56 37.61 9.85
C MET A 1 -0.03 36.49 8.98
N ASP A 2 0.61 35.48 9.58
CA ASP A 2 1.02 34.29 8.86
C ASP A 2 -0.24 33.54 8.41
N SER A 3 -0.63 33.73 7.15
CA SER A 3 -1.54 32.80 6.51
C SER A 3 -0.77 31.49 6.33
N LYS A 4 -0.83 30.62 7.34
CA LYS A 4 -0.33 29.25 7.24
C LYS A 4 -1.20 28.54 6.21
N ILE A 5 -0.71 28.47 4.97
CA ILE A 5 -1.34 27.69 3.90
C ILE A 5 -1.53 26.27 4.42
N HIS A 6 -2.79 25.87 4.60
CA HIS A 6 -3.14 24.52 5.01
C HIS A 6 -3.31 23.66 3.75
N ARG A 7 -2.36 22.76 3.50
CA ARG A 7 -2.37 21.87 2.34
C ARG A 7 -2.76 20.46 2.76
N MET A 8 -3.79 19.93 2.12
CA MET A 8 -4.20 18.53 2.27
C MET A 8 -3.98 17.77 0.95
N GLN A 9 -3.55 16.52 1.06
CA GLN A 9 -3.46 15.58 -0.06
C GLN A 9 -4.34 14.37 0.25
N LEU A 10 -5.36 14.17 -0.58
CA LEU A 10 -6.35 13.11 -0.43
C LEU A 10 -6.13 12.05 -1.54
N PRO A 11 -6.55 10.80 -1.32
CA PRO A 11 -6.60 9.80 -2.38
C PRO A 11 -7.43 10.31 -3.55
N ARG A 12 -6.99 10.00 -4.77
CA ARG A 12 -7.75 10.31 -5.99
C ARG A 12 -8.96 9.38 -6.12
N GLU A 13 -8.84 8.16 -5.62
CA GLU A 13 -9.92 7.17 -5.61
C GLU A 13 -10.02 6.46 -4.26
N ILE A 14 -11.26 6.25 -3.81
CA ILE A 14 -11.58 5.42 -2.66
C ILE A 14 -12.68 4.46 -3.11
N VAL A 15 -12.36 3.18 -3.17
CA VAL A 15 -13.25 2.12 -3.61
C VAL A 15 -13.54 1.21 -2.42
N ILE A 16 -14.82 1.10 -2.07
CA ILE A 16 -15.28 0.34 -0.91
C ILE A 16 -16.48 -0.49 -1.35
N GLY A 17 -16.46 -1.79 -1.05
CA GLY A 17 -17.57 -2.69 -1.36
C GLY A 17 -17.13 -4.14 -1.53
N ASN A 18 -18.11 -5.01 -1.74
CA ASN A 18 -17.87 -6.43 -1.97
C ASN A 18 -17.14 -6.64 -3.29
N ASP A 19 -16.16 -7.55 -3.28
CA ASP A 19 -15.32 -7.87 -4.45
C ASP A 19 -14.60 -6.66 -5.07
N SER A 20 -14.33 -5.61 -4.29
CA SER A 20 -13.59 -4.42 -4.79
C SER A 20 -12.21 -4.75 -5.34
N ILE A 21 -11.65 -5.90 -4.97
CA ILE A 21 -10.36 -6.37 -5.49
C ILE A 21 -10.41 -6.70 -6.98
N SER A 22 -11.55 -7.12 -7.54
CA SER A 22 -11.66 -7.35 -8.99
C SER A 22 -11.48 -6.06 -9.81
N MET A 23 -11.65 -4.89 -9.17
CA MET A 23 -11.47 -3.57 -9.79
C MET A 23 -10.02 -3.07 -9.77
N VAL A 24 -9.06 -3.74 -9.12
CA VAL A 24 -7.68 -3.23 -9.00
C VAL A 24 -7.03 -2.98 -10.37
N GLY A 25 -7.39 -3.78 -11.37
CA GLY A 25 -6.91 -3.66 -12.75
C GLY A 25 -7.46 -2.45 -13.49
N SER A 26 -8.75 -2.15 -13.36
CA SER A 26 -9.36 -0.95 -13.96
C SER A 26 -8.86 0.32 -13.28
N ILE A 27 -8.80 0.33 -11.95
CA ILE A 27 -8.26 1.45 -11.15
C ILE A 27 -6.81 1.76 -11.56
N CYS A 28 -5.97 0.74 -11.73
CA CYS A 28 -4.61 0.94 -12.23
C CYS A 28 -4.58 1.66 -13.58
N ARG A 29 -5.43 1.22 -14.51
CA ARG A 29 -5.52 1.80 -15.85
C ARG A 29 -5.98 3.25 -15.82
N ASP A 30 -7.00 3.57 -15.02
CA ASP A 30 -7.58 4.90 -14.90
C ASP A 30 -6.61 5.90 -14.22
N LEU A 31 -5.74 5.38 -13.36
CA LEU A 31 -4.65 6.11 -12.74
C LEU A 31 -3.37 6.17 -13.60
N GLY A 32 -3.31 5.45 -14.72
CA GLY A 32 -2.19 5.44 -15.66
C GLY A 32 -1.06 4.44 -15.36
N PHE A 33 -1.30 3.48 -14.46
CA PHE A 33 -0.39 2.39 -14.14
C PHE A 33 -0.69 1.17 -15.02
N THR A 34 0.13 0.91 -16.04
CA THR A 34 -0.16 -0.11 -17.07
C THR A 34 0.99 -1.08 -17.34
N LYS A 35 2.16 -0.87 -16.73
CA LYS A 35 3.39 -1.61 -17.03
C LYS A 35 3.84 -2.50 -15.88
N SER A 36 3.92 -1.98 -14.66
CA SER A 36 4.50 -2.73 -13.54
C SER A 36 3.97 -2.30 -12.17
N ALA A 37 3.79 -3.28 -11.29
CA ALA A 37 3.36 -3.10 -9.91
C ALA A 37 4.18 -3.97 -8.95
N LEU A 38 4.50 -3.45 -7.77
CA LEU A 38 5.11 -4.22 -6.68
C LEU A 38 4.09 -4.39 -5.56
N ILE A 39 3.81 -5.63 -5.16
CA ILE A 39 2.94 -5.94 -4.02
C ILE A 39 3.80 -6.16 -2.78
N ILE A 40 3.61 -5.36 -1.73
CA ILE A 40 4.18 -5.56 -0.40
C ILE A 40 3.07 -6.12 0.50
N SER A 41 3.29 -7.32 1.04
CA SER A 41 2.29 -8.01 1.86
C SER A 41 2.92 -8.91 2.93
N GLY A 42 2.12 -9.43 3.84
CA GLY A 42 2.53 -10.51 4.76
C GLY A 42 2.26 -11.88 4.16
N LYS A 43 3.00 -12.91 4.59
CA LYS A 43 2.86 -14.29 4.06
C LYS A 43 1.41 -14.79 4.05
N ARG A 44 0.78 -14.80 5.24
CA ARG A 44 -0.61 -15.25 5.39
C ARG A 44 -1.60 -14.37 4.61
N THR A 45 -1.40 -13.07 4.60
CA THR A 45 -2.24 -12.14 3.84
C THR A 45 -2.14 -12.40 2.34
N PHE A 46 -0.94 -12.68 1.85
CA PHE A 46 -0.71 -12.98 0.45
C PHE A 46 -1.41 -14.27 0.03
N GLU A 47 -1.30 -15.32 0.85
CA GLU A 47 -1.99 -16.60 0.65
C GLU A 47 -3.52 -16.49 0.65
N ILE A 48 -4.08 -15.55 1.43
CA ILE A 48 -5.54 -15.34 1.50
C ILE A 48 -6.02 -14.47 0.35
N ILE A 49 -5.37 -13.34 0.10
CA ILE A 49 -5.90 -12.30 -0.81
C ILE A 49 -4.87 -11.63 -1.71
N GLY A 50 -3.60 -11.55 -1.30
CA GLY A 50 -2.57 -10.91 -2.12
C GLY A 50 -2.34 -11.61 -3.45
N TRP A 51 -2.51 -12.93 -3.53
CA TRP A 51 -2.44 -13.68 -4.78
C TRP A 51 -3.55 -13.27 -5.77
N LYS A 52 -4.78 -13.01 -5.29
CA LYS A 52 -5.90 -12.55 -6.13
C LYS A 52 -5.62 -11.15 -6.68
N VAL A 53 -5.06 -10.26 -5.86
CA VAL A 53 -4.62 -8.93 -6.32
C VAL A 53 -3.56 -9.07 -7.42
N LYS A 54 -2.57 -9.94 -7.22
CA LYS A 54 -1.53 -10.22 -8.22
C LYS A 54 -2.14 -10.73 -9.53
N GLU A 55 -2.99 -11.74 -9.46
CA GLU A 55 -3.66 -12.33 -10.62
C GLU A 55 -4.44 -11.29 -11.44
N VAL A 56 -5.27 -10.47 -10.79
CA VAL A 56 -6.07 -9.44 -11.49
C VAL A 56 -5.16 -8.39 -12.17
N LEU A 57 -4.06 -8.00 -11.53
CA LEU A 57 -3.10 -7.06 -12.12
C LEU A 57 -2.35 -7.68 -13.31
N GLU A 58 -1.93 -8.94 -13.21
CA GLU A 58 -1.28 -9.68 -14.30
C GLU A 58 -2.24 -9.89 -15.48
N CYS A 59 -3.49 -10.27 -15.23
CA CYS A 59 -4.54 -10.35 -16.24
C CYS A 59 -4.83 -8.98 -16.91
N SER A 60 -4.55 -7.88 -16.20
CA SER A 60 -4.66 -6.52 -16.74
C SER A 60 -3.42 -6.08 -17.55
N GLY A 61 -2.42 -6.97 -17.70
CA GLY A 61 -1.23 -6.75 -18.51
C GLY A 61 -0.05 -6.13 -17.75
N LEU A 62 -0.13 -6.00 -16.43
CA LEU A 62 0.99 -5.49 -15.63
C LEU A 62 2.00 -6.60 -15.33
N LYS A 63 3.29 -6.27 -15.37
CA LYS A 63 4.32 -7.11 -14.74
C LYS A 63 4.26 -6.93 -13.23
N VAL A 64 4.01 -8.00 -12.48
CA VAL A 64 3.85 -7.93 -11.02
C VAL A 64 4.95 -8.71 -10.31
N GLU A 65 5.57 -8.08 -9.32
CA GLU A 65 6.43 -8.76 -8.34
C GLU A 65 5.85 -8.59 -6.93
N GLU A 66 6.15 -9.55 -6.06
CA GLU A 66 5.79 -9.50 -4.65
C GLU A 66 7.01 -9.41 -3.72
N HIS A 67 6.82 -8.72 -2.60
CA HIS A 67 7.73 -8.68 -1.48
C HIS A 67 6.99 -9.09 -0.20
N ILE A 68 7.32 -10.28 0.29
CA ILE A 68 6.71 -10.83 1.51
C ILE A 68 7.50 -10.37 2.73
N VAL A 69 6.84 -9.63 3.60
CA VAL A 69 7.36 -9.16 4.89
C VAL A 69 6.87 -10.08 5.99
N SER A 70 7.79 -10.69 6.73
CA SER A 70 7.46 -11.65 7.80
C SER A 70 7.20 -10.98 9.15
N SER A 71 7.72 -9.77 9.39
CA SER A 71 7.63 -9.08 10.68
C SER A 71 6.18 -8.76 11.05
N SER A 72 5.82 -8.96 12.31
CA SER A 72 4.50 -8.59 12.85
C SER A 72 4.37 -7.08 13.11
N THR A 73 5.50 -6.41 13.34
CA THR A 73 5.57 -4.97 13.56
C THR A 73 6.32 -4.28 12.43
N PRO A 74 5.97 -3.03 12.10
CA PRO A 74 6.65 -2.28 11.04
C PRO A 74 8.01 -1.81 11.54
N THR A 75 9.11 -2.30 10.96
CA THR A 75 10.48 -1.89 11.32
C THR A 75 11.14 -1.12 10.20
N ILE A 76 12.17 -0.34 10.55
CA ILE A 76 12.95 0.42 9.56
C ILE A 76 13.75 -0.51 8.63
N GLU A 77 14.15 -1.68 9.11
CA GLU A 77 14.84 -2.69 8.31
C GLU A 77 13.93 -3.23 7.19
N ASP A 78 12.66 -3.52 7.49
CA ASP A 78 11.70 -3.97 6.47
C ASP A 78 11.43 -2.88 5.43
N VAL A 79 11.44 -1.61 5.85
CA VAL A 79 11.33 -0.47 4.95
C VAL A 79 12.54 -0.44 4.01
N TYR A 80 13.77 -0.59 4.50
CA TYR A 80 14.96 -0.64 3.66
C TYR A 80 14.96 -1.81 2.69
N LEU A 81 14.55 -3.00 3.13
CA LEU A 81 14.42 -4.17 2.25
C LEU A 81 13.38 -3.92 1.14
N SER A 82 12.27 -3.27 1.48
CA SER A 82 11.24 -2.87 0.52
C SER A 82 11.76 -1.82 -0.46
N GLU A 83 12.52 -0.83 0.01
CA GLU A 83 13.16 0.19 -0.84
C GLU A 83 14.13 -0.46 -1.86
N GLU A 84 14.95 -1.42 -1.44
CA GLU A 84 15.87 -2.13 -2.34
C GLU A 84 15.12 -2.92 -3.42
N LYS A 85 13.97 -3.53 -3.07
CA LYS A 85 13.09 -4.17 -4.05
C LYS A 85 12.52 -3.17 -5.05
N ILE A 86 12.06 -2.01 -4.58
CA ILE A 86 11.55 -0.93 -5.44
C ILE A 86 12.64 -0.43 -6.39
N LYS A 87 13.86 -0.18 -5.90
CA LYS A 87 14.99 0.28 -6.73
C LYS A 87 15.37 -0.72 -7.81
N LYS A 88 15.37 -2.01 -7.48
CA LYS A 88 15.73 -3.08 -8.42
C LYS A 88 14.65 -3.30 -9.47
N PHE A 89 13.39 -3.37 -9.06
CA PHE A 89 12.27 -3.69 -9.95
C PHE A 89 11.74 -2.49 -10.73
N LYS A 90 11.83 -1.28 -10.15
CA LYS A 90 11.30 -0.01 -10.70
C LYS A 90 9.81 -0.11 -11.09
N PRO A 91 8.92 -0.45 -10.14
CA PRO A 91 7.49 -0.49 -10.38
C PRO A 91 6.93 0.91 -10.69
N GLN A 92 5.86 1.00 -11.48
CA GLN A 92 5.10 2.27 -11.62
C GLN A 92 4.28 2.59 -10.36
N VAL A 93 3.89 1.56 -9.61
CA VAL A 93 3.06 1.69 -8.41
C VAL A 93 3.38 0.59 -7.40
N VAL A 94 3.35 0.94 -6.13
CA VAL A 94 3.49 0.01 -5.00
C VAL A 94 2.12 -0.23 -4.37
N PHE A 95 1.79 -1.50 -4.17
CA PHE A 95 0.59 -1.93 -3.45
C PHE A 95 0.95 -2.37 -2.05
N GLY A 96 0.30 -1.80 -1.04
CA GLY A 96 0.34 -2.32 0.33
C GLY A 96 -0.90 -3.17 0.58
N VAL A 97 -0.75 -4.49 0.58
CA VAL A 97 -1.87 -5.42 0.80
C VAL A 97 -1.76 -6.03 2.19
N GLY A 98 -2.67 -5.69 3.09
CA GLY A 98 -2.70 -6.23 4.45
C GLY A 98 -3.19 -5.28 5.52
N GLY A 99 -2.83 -5.56 6.77
CA GLY A 99 -3.10 -4.68 7.90
C GLY A 99 -2.13 -3.49 7.98
N GLY A 100 -2.31 -2.64 8.99
CA GLY A 100 -1.56 -1.40 9.21
C GLY A 100 -0.04 -1.55 9.11
N THR A 101 0.53 -2.63 9.68
CA THR A 101 1.97 -2.92 9.57
C THR A 101 2.48 -2.96 8.13
N LYS A 102 1.79 -3.70 7.25
CA LYS A 102 2.25 -3.90 5.86
C LYS A 102 2.02 -2.65 5.03
N ILE A 103 0.90 -1.98 5.27
CA ILE A 103 0.58 -0.70 4.66
C ILE A 103 1.61 0.36 5.03
N ASP A 104 2.01 0.47 6.29
CA ASP A 104 2.96 1.49 6.73
C ASP A 104 4.36 1.28 6.13
N ILE A 105 4.81 0.02 6.05
CA ILE A 105 6.08 -0.32 5.38
C ILE A 105 6.00 0.05 3.89
N ALA A 106 4.93 -0.35 3.21
CA ALA A 106 4.74 -0.05 1.79
C ALA A 106 4.65 1.45 1.52
N LYS A 107 3.92 2.18 2.37
CA LYS A 107 3.74 3.63 2.29
C LYS A 107 5.04 4.39 2.48
N LEU A 108 5.82 4.05 3.51
CA LEU A 108 7.09 4.76 3.76
C LEU A 108 8.14 4.42 2.70
N SER A 109 8.30 3.14 2.34
CA SER A 109 9.27 2.72 1.34
C SER A 109 8.97 3.35 -0.04
N SER A 110 7.72 3.33 -0.47
CA SER A 110 7.29 3.97 -1.72
C SER A 110 7.47 5.49 -1.69
N ALA A 111 7.16 6.16 -0.57
CA ALA A 111 7.37 7.61 -0.43
C ALA A 111 8.84 7.99 -0.59
N ARG A 112 9.74 7.26 0.05
CA ARG A 112 11.19 7.50 -0.03
C ARG A 112 11.78 7.21 -1.40
N GLN A 113 11.16 6.32 -2.17
CA GLN A 113 11.55 6.03 -3.55
C GLN A 113 10.76 6.85 -4.59
N ALA A 114 9.91 7.79 -4.15
CA ALA A 114 9.05 8.60 -5.02
C ALA A 114 8.19 7.79 -6.01
N VAL A 115 7.72 6.62 -5.58
CA VAL A 115 6.80 5.76 -6.35
C VAL A 115 5.39 5.89 -5.78
N PRO A 116 4.35 6.08 -6.61
CA PRO A 116 2.96 6.09 -6.15
C PRO A 116 2.56 4.85 -5.35
N PHE A 117 1.66 5.03 -4.39
CA PHE A 117 1.23 3.99 -3.44
C PHE A 117 -0.29 3.77 -3.48
N ILE A 118 -0.72 2.51 -3.59
CA ILE A 118 -2.12 2.09 -3.45
C ILE A 118 -2.28 1.23 -2.20
N SER A 119 -3.27 1.57 -1.37
CA SER A 119 -3.59 0.87 -0.13
C SER A 119 -4.71 -0.15 -0.36
N VAL A 120 -4.45 -1.42 -0.05
CA VAL A 120 -5.44 -2.51 -0.10
C VAL A 120 -5.56 -3.13 1.30
N PRO A 121 -6.29 -2.45 2.21
CA PRO A 121 -6.41 -2.88 3.60
C PRO A 121 -7.20 -4.18 3.74
N THR A 122 -6.71 -5.07 4.58
CA THR A 122 -7.42 -6.30 4.98
C THR A 122 -8.01 -6.22 6.39
N THR A 123 -7.77 -5.11 7.09
CA THR A 123 -8.31 -4.81 8.43
C THR A 123 -8.75 -3.35 8.49
N ALA A 124 -9.81 -3.04 9.24
CA ALA A 124 -10.25 -1.67 9.50
C ALA A 124 -9.66 -1.14 10.83
N SER A 125 -8.34 -1.31 11.03
CA SER A 125 -7.73 -1.09 12.34
C SER A 125 -7.52 0.38 12.71
N HIS A 126 -7.19 1.24 11.74
CA HIS A 126 -6.97 2.68 11.94
C HIS A 126 -6.98 3.46 10.61
N ASP A 127 -7.04 4.78 10.70
CA ASP A 127 -7.05 5.73 9.59
C ASP A 127 -5.74 5.78 8.77
N GLY A 128 -4.64 5.26 9.33
CA GLY A 128 -3.38 5.03 8.61
C GLY A 128 -3.49 4.25 7.30
N ILE A 129 -4.60 3.61 6.98
CA ILE A 129 -4.82 3.02 5.64
C ILE A 129 -5.01 4.07 4.53
N ALA A 130 -5.40 5.30 4.89
CA ALA A 130 -5.70 6.40 3.97
C ALA A 130 -4.89 7.69 4.25
N SER A 131 -4.19 7.75 5.39
CA SER A 131 -3.44 8.94 5.83
C SER A 131 -1.99 8.97 5.29
N PRO A 132 -1.35 10.16 5.23
CA PRO A 132 0.04 10.29 4.81
C PRO A 132 1.06 9.88 5.90
N PHE A 133 0.62 9.42 7.06
CA PHE A 133 1.51 9.08 8.18
C PHE A 133 1.75 7.57 8.25
N ALA A 134 3.00 7.16 8.46
CA ALA A 134 3.37 5.77 8.70
C ALA A 134 3.95 5.62 10.11
N SER A 135 3.54 4.58 10.84
CA SER A 135 4.07 4.28 12.17
C SER A 135 5.15 3.21 12.08
N ILE A 136 6.43 3.57 12.22
CA ILE A 136 7.58 2.67 12.03
C ILE A 136 8.44 2.60 13.30
N LYS A 137 8.74 1.38 13.74
CA LYS A 137 9.68 1.12 14.85
C LYS A 137 11.13 1.24 14.39
N GLY A 138 12.01 1.67 15.28
CA GLY A 138 13.44 1.85 15.00
C GLY A 138 13.83 3.28 14.60
N LEU A 139 12.86 4.19 14.48
CA LEU A 139 13.11 5.62 14.35
C LEU A 139 13.22 6.27 15.74
N SER A 140 14.07 7.29 15.86
CA SER A 140 14.07 8.18 17.03
C SER A 140 12.68 8.81 17.16
N ARG A 141 12.12 8.85 18.37
CA ARG A 141 10.76 9.33 18.59
C ARG A 141 10.54 10.71 17.93
N PRO A 142 9.42 10.93 17.23
CA PRO A 142 8.21 10.09 17.18
C PRO A 142 8.29 8.90 16.19
N TYR A 143 7.64 7.78 16.53
CA TYR A 143 7.49 6.61 15.66
C TYR A 143 6.62 6.86 14.42
N SER A 144 5.86 7.96 14.41
CA SER A 144 5.03 8.36 13.27
C SER A 144 5.80 9.35 12.40
N VAL A 145 5.98 8.99 11.14
CA VAL A 145 6.69 9.82 10.15
C VAL A 145 5.78 10.17 8.99
N LEU A 146 5.99 11.37 8.45
CA LEU A 146 5.36 11.79 7.21
C LEU A 146 5.89 10.96 6.06
N ALA A 147 5.00 10.30 5.33
CA ALA A 147 5.26 9.53 4.13
C ALA A 147 4.47 10.17 2.96
N GLN A 148 3.64 9.39 2.26
CA GLN A 148 2.74 9.89 1.24
C GLN A 148 1.31 9.39 1.48
N SER A 149 0.32 10.19 1.10
CA SER A 149 -1.06 9.70 1.01
C SER A 149 -1.16 8.66 -0.12
N PRO A 150 -1.94 7.59 0.05
CA PRO A 150 -2.20 6.68 -1.06
C PRO A 150 -2.90 7.41 -2.21
N ILE A 151 -2.54 7.10 -3.45
CA ILE A 151 -3.25 7.61 -4.63
C ILE A 151 -4.63 6.96 -4.74
N ALA A 152 -4.78 5.73 -4.27
CA ALA A 152 -6.06 5.05 -4.14
C ALA A 152 -6.12 4.15 -2.90
N VAL A 153 -7.33 4.00 -2.37
CA VAL A 153 -7.65 3.03 -1.31
C VAL A 153 -8.69 2.06 -1.83
N ILE A 154 -8.43 0.75 -1.74
CA ILE A 154 -9.32 -0.31 -2.24
C ILE A 154 -9.65 -1.23 -1.06
N ALA A 155 -10.80 -1.01 -0.44
CA ALA A 155 -11.25 -1.72 0.75
C ALA A 155 -12.35 -2.73 0.39
N ASP A 156 -11.95 -4.00 0.28
CA ASP A 156 -12.89 -5.09 0.08
C ASP A 156 -13.57 -5.46 1.40
N THR A 157 -14.88 -5.24 1.48
CA THR A 157 -15.65 -5.43 2.70
C THR A 157 -15.73 -6.89 3.13
N GLU A 158 -15.73 -7.85 2.20
CA GLU A 158 -15.77 -9.28 2.52
C GLU A 158 -14.44 -9.73 3.15
N VAL A 159 -13.32 -9.21 2.63
CA VAL A 159 -11.98 -9.47 3.19
C VAL A 159 -11.85 -8.87 4.58
N ILE A 160 -12.32 -7.63 4.77
CA ILE A 160 -12.27 -6.94 6.07
C ILE A 160 -13.18 -7.65 7.10
N LEU A 161 -14.37 -8.11 6.69
CA LEU A 161 -15.29 -8.84 7.59
C LEU A 161 -14.75 -10.21 8.03
N ARG A 162 -13.90 -10.84 7.21
CA ARG A 162 -13.24 -12.11 7.53
C ARG A 162 -11.95 -11.95 8.33
N SER A 163 -11.54 -10.71 8.60
CA SER A 163 -10.41 -10.42 9.47
C SER A 163 -10.75 -10.81 10.91
N PRO A 164 -9.86 -11.51 11.64
CA PRO A 164 -10.09 -11.91 13.02
C PRO A 164 -10.17 -10.72 13.99
#